data_AF-A0A6A4WSS0-F1
#
_entry.id   AF-A0A6A4WSS0-F1
#
_cell.length_a   1.000
_cell.length_b   1.000
_cell.length_c   1.000
_cell.angle_alpha   90.00
_cell.angle_beta   90.00
_cell.angle_gamma   90.00
#
_symmetry.space_group_name_H-M   'P 1'
#
loop_
_entity.id
_entity.type
_entity.pdbx_description
1 polymer ?
#
loop_
_entity_poly.entity_id
_entity_poly.type
_entity_poly.pdbx_seq_one_letter_code
_entity_poly.pdbx_strand_id
1 'polypeptide(L)'
;MSLFVDGEFTYTNPAISWITLALMTALNQHRAVVRGTYQCYLKATPSNLEQEYSITRQLGACFGAKLVRGAYMARERQLAQAERRPSPVCESYEETTANYTRAVEFALRRVAEDEGRTQIMVATHNYDSIVHALRLSAMLQLTPASSGLSFGQIYGMADYLTIPLARSGHRAYKAVPFGEFSTVMPYLSRRAAESRLIQQGVRLERQLLLKELAGRISRRGRAREVVV
;
A
#
# COMPACT_ATOMS: atom_id res chain seq x y z
N MET A 1 -11.54 5.29 13.84
CA MET A 1 -11.48 5.54 12.39
C MET A 1 -10.07 6.01 12.04
N SER A 2 -9.52 5.65 10.87
CA SER A 2 -8.30 6.25 10.31
C SER A 2 -8.63 6.99 9.02
N LEU A 3 -7.90 8.05 8.72
CA LEU A 3 -7.98 8.84 7.49
C LEU A 3 -6.68 8.67 6.69
N PHE A 4 -6.81 8.27 5.43
CA PHE A 4 -5.70 8.20 4.49
C PHE A 4 -5.85 9.32 3.47
N VAL A 5 -4.88 10.22 3.40
CA VAL A 5 -4.86 11.30 2.42
C VAL A 5 -4.15 10.77 1.17
N ASP A 6 -4.87 10.73 0.06
CA ASP A 6 -4.33 10.20 -1.20
C ASP A 6 -3.34 11.17 -1.83
N GLY A 7 -2.28 10.62 -2.43
CA GLY A 7 -1.33 11.37 -3.23
C GLY A 7 -1.82 11.41 -4.67
N GLU A 8 -1.67 12.57 -5.31
CA GLU A 8 -2.17 12.86 -6.65
C GLU A 8 -0.98 13.13 -7.60
N PHE A 9 -0.95 14.31 -8.24
CA PHE A 9 0.11 14.72 -9.16
C PHE A 9 1.23 15.46 -8.45
N THR A 10 2.44 15.44 -9.03
CA THR A 10 3.64 16.04 -8.41
C THR A 10 3.50 17.55 -8.15
N TYR A 11 2.71 18.27 -8.94
CA TYR A 11 2.44 19.70 -8.72
C TYR A 11 1.41 19.97 -7.61
N THR A 12 0.53 19.01 -7.30
CA THR A 12 -0.47 19.13 -6.22
C THR A 12 0.06 18.59 -4.89
N ASN A 13 0.93 17.58 -4.95
CA ASN A 13 1.46 16.87 -3.79
C ASN A 13 2.08 17.78 -2.72
N PRO A 14 2.81 18.87 -3.02
CA PRO A 14 3.33 19.76 -1.99
C PRO A 14 2.23 20.34 -1.08
N ALA A 15 1.12 20.80 -1.67
CA ALA A 15 -0.01 21.31 -0.90
C ALA A 15 -0.67 20.21 -0.07
N ILE A 16 -0.85 19.02 -0.66
CA ILE A 16 -1.41 17.84 0.02
C ILE A 16 -0.52 17.46 1.22
N SER A 17 0.79 17.41 1.04
CA SER A 17 1.77 17.10 2.10
C SER A 17 1.67 18.09 3.26
N TRP A 18 1.67 19.40 2.97
CA TRP A 18 1.58 20.42 4.03
C TRP A 18 0.26 20.36 4.80
N ILE A 19 -0.88 20.20 4.10
CA ILE A 19 -2.18 20.03 4.76
C ILE A 19 -2.17 18.75 5.60
N THR A 20 -1.61 17.66 5.08
CA THR A 20 -1.52 16.39 5.80
C THR A 20 -0.69 16.51 7.06
N LEU A 21 0.48 17.16 7.00
CA LEU A 21 1.34 17.41 8.17
C LEU A 21 0.63 18.28 9.22
N ALA A 22 -0.10 19.32 8.79
CA ALA A 22 -0.88 20.15 9.70
C ALA A 22 -1.97 19.33 10.40
N LEU A 23 -2.68 18.48 9.65
CA LEU A 23 -3.69 17.56 10.20
C LEU A 23 -3.09 16.50 11.12
N MET A 24 -1.92 15.94 10.80
CA MET A 24 -1.19 15.04 11.70
C MET A 24 -0.83 15.75 13.00
N THR A 25 -0.30 16.96 12.91
CA THR A 25 0.08 17.75 14.10
C THR A 25 -1.13 18.03 14.98
N ALA A 26 -2.29 18.34 14.39
CA ALA A 26 -3.50 18.61 15.14
C ALA A 26 -4.14 17.34 15.73
N LEU A 27 -4.21 16.24 14.96
CA LEU A 27 -5.08 15.09 15.27
C LEU A 27 -4.33 13.83 15.73
N ASN A 28 -3.04 13.70 15.42
CA ASN A 28 -2.27 12.49 15.74
C ASN A 28 -1.57 12.59 17.11
N GLN A 29 -2.28 12.97 18.17
CA GLN A 29 -1.66 13.14 19.50
C GLN A 29 -1.21 11.82 20.16
N HIS A 30 -2.06 10.78 20.08
CA HIS A 30 -1.80 9.50 20.74
C HIS A 30 -1.63 8.33 19.77
N ARG A 31 -2.09 8.49 18.52
CA ARG A 31 -1.98 7.49 17.45
C ARG A 31 -2.05 8.19 16.10
N ALA A 32 -1.55 7.56 15.05
CA ALA A 32 -1.62 8.10 13.70
C ALA A 32 -3.02 7.90 13.08
N VAL A 33 -3.94 8.81 13.37
CA VAL A 33 -5.29 8.83 12.78
C VAL A 33 -5.22 9.24 11.31
N VAL A 34 -4.47 10.30 11.01
CA VAL A 34 -4.21 10.81 9.66
C VAL A 34 -2.91 10.20 9.14
N ARG A 35 -2.94 9.67 7.91
CA ARG A 35 -1.77 9.09 7.23
C ARG A 35 -1.63 9.66 5.84
N GLY A 36 -0.42 10.13 5.50
CA GLY A 36 -0.09 10.63 4.17
C GLY A 36 0.28 9.50 3.22
N THR A 37 0.00 9.67 1.93
CA THR A 37 0.38 8.69 0.90
C THR A 37 1.72 9.05 0.27
N TYR A 38 2.68 8.14 0.37
CA TYR A 38 4.02 8.29 -0.20
C TYR A 38 4.14 7.44 -1.47
N GLN A 39 4.36 8.12 -2.59
CA GLN A 39 4.34 7.54 -3.93
C GLN A 39 5.75 7.13 -4.38
N CYS A 40 6.11 5.86 -4.21
CA CYS A 40 7.49 5.40 -4.36
C CYS A 40 8.00 5.31 -5.82
N TYR A 41 7.14 5.58 -6.81
CA TYR A 41 7.58 5.82 -8.20
C TYR A 41 8.32 7.15 -8.37
N LEU A 42 8.21 8.07 -7.40
CA LEU A 42 8.91 9.35 -7.43
C LEU A 42 10.29 9.22 -6.77
N LYS A 43 11.33 9.72 -7.44
CA LYS A 43 12.72 9.67 -6.97
C LYS A 43 12.91 10.30 -5.58
N ALA A 44 12.16 11.34 -5.26
CA ALA A 44 12.26 12.08 -4.00
C ALA A 44 11.55 11.43 -2.80
N THR A 45 10.75 10.38 -3.02
CA THR A 45 9.85 9.85 -1.97
C THR A 45 10.55 9.40 -0.68
N PRO A 46 11.70 8.70 -0.70
CA PRO A 46 12.39 8.36 0.55
C PRO A 46 12.83 9.59 1.33
N SER A 47 13.42 10.58 0.67
CA SER A 47 13.85 11.82 1.32
C SER A 47 12.67 12.60 1.90
N ASN A 48 11.56 12.69 1.17
CA ASN A 48 10.34 13.34 1.66
C ASN A 48 9.76 12.59 2.87
N LEU A 49 9.72 11.25 2.81
CA LEU A 49 9.24 10.41 3.91
C LEU A 49 10.08 10.61 5.17
N GLU A 50 11.41 10.63 5.04
CA GLU A 50 12.35 10.88 6.14
C GLU A 50 12.15 12.28 6.74
N GLN A 51 12.06 13.31 5.89
CA GLN A 51 11.87 14.69 6.32
C GLN A 51 10.53 14.90 7.03
N GLU A 52 9.43 14.42 6.45
CA GLU A 52 8.08 14.56 7.02
C GLU A 52 7.94 13.77 8.33
N TYR A 53 8.60 12.62 8.44
CA TYR A 53 8.74 11.90 9.71
C TYR A 53 9.45 12.77 10.76
N SER A 54 10.61 13.34 10.44
CA SER A 54 11.37 14.19 11.36
C SER A 54 10.57 15.42 11.82
N ILE A 55 9.87 16.09 10.91
CA ILE A 55 8.99 17.23 11.24
C ILE A 55 7.90 16.78 12.21
N THR A 56 7.21 15.68 11.93
CA THR A 56 6.12 15.17 12.78
C THR A 56 6.62 14.84 14.19
N ARG A 57 7.83 14.28 14.32
CA ARG A 57 8.47 14.01 15.61
C ARG A 57 8.83 15.27 16.37
N GLN A 58 9.40 16.28 15.70
CA GLN A 58 9.74 17.57 16.31
C GLN A 58 8.49 18.28 16.84
N LEU A 59 7.37 18.15 16.14
CA LEU A 59 6.08 18.70 16.54
C LEU A 59 5.35 17.86 17.61
N GLY A 60 5.95 16.76 18.07
CA GLY A 60 5.38 15.93 19.12
C GLY A 60 4.18 15.08 18.71
N ALA A 61 3.90 14.94 17.41
CA ALA A 61 2.78 14.15 16.90
C ALA A 61 3.19 12.71 16.51
N CYS A 62 2.20 11.83 16.35
CA CYS A 62 2.39 10.47 15.82
C CYS A 62 2.42 10.50 14.28
N PHE A 63 3.37 9.77 13.70
CA PHE A 63 3.58 9.72 12.26
C PHE A 63 2.76 8.63 11.58
N GLY A 64 2.18 8.97 10.43
CA GLY A 64 1.28 8.11 9.68
C GLY A 64 1.63 8.03 8.21
N ALA A 65 1.93 6.83 7.68
CA ALA A 65 2.29 6.69 6.27
C ALA A 65 1.51 5.58 5.56
N LYS A 66 1.13 5.81 4.30
CA LYS A 66 0.64 4.80 3.36
C LYS A 66 1.63 4.75 2.21
N LEU A 67 2.34 3.65 2.09
CA LEU A 67 3.37 3.45 1.09
C LEU A 67 2.77 2.74 -0.13
N VAL A 68 2.77 3.41 -1.28
CA VAL A 68 2.32 2.86 -2.57
C VAL A 68 3.44 2.93 -3.59
N ARG A 69 3.42 2.08 -4.62
CA ARG A 69 4.25 2.34 -5.81
C ARG A 69 3.79 3.62 -6.50
N GLY A 70 2.51 3.75 -6.84
CA GLY A 70 1.92 4.95 -7.44
C GLY A 70 0.94 4.59 -8.56
N ALA A 71 0.25 5.60 -9.11
CA ALA A 71 -0.75 5.41 -10.17
C ALA A 71 -0.62 6.35 -11.38
N TYR A 72 0.28 7.35 -11.34
CA TYR A 72 0.31 8.45 -12.31
C TYR A 72 1.59 8.55 -13.16
N MET A 73 2.44 7.52 -13.12
CA MET A 73 3.75 7.42 -13.80
C MET A 73 3.77 7.84 -15.27
N ALA A 74 2.77 7.46 -16.07
CA ALA A 74 2.71 7.79 -17.48
C ALA A 74 2.44 9.29 -17.70
N ARG A 75 1.47 9.85 -16.94
CA ARG A 75 1.10 11.26 -17.03
C ARG A 75 2.23 12.17 -16.54
N GLU A 76 2.92 11.78 -15.47
CA GLU A 76 4.07 12.54 -14.95
C GLU A 76 5.23 12.59 -15.95
N ARG A 77 5.52 11.49 -16.65
CA ARG A 77 6.53 11.49 -17.72
C ARG A 77 6.13 12.37 -18.90
N GLN A 78 4.87 12.30 -19.34
CA GLN A 78 4.34 13.17 -20.40
C GLN A 78 4.46 14.65 -20.03
N LEU A 79 4.11 15.01 -18.78
CA LEU A 79 4.24 16.38 -18.29
C LEU A 79 5.70 16.85 -18.29
N ALA A 80 6.62 16.05 -17.75
CA ALA A 80 8.04 16.39 -17.72
C ALA A 80 8.63 16.58 -19.14
N GLN A 81 8.22 15.75 -20.10
CA GLN A 81 8.61 15.89 -21.50
C GLN A 81 8.07 17.18 -22.12
N ALA A 82 6.79 17.51 -21.90
CA ALA A 82 6.18 18.73 -22.40
C ALA A 82 6.85 20.00 -21.83
N GLU A 83 7.21 19.96 -20.55
CA GLU A 83 7.91 21.04 -19.84
C GLU A 83 9.43 21.05 -20.09
N ARG A 84 9.97 20.08 -20.84
CA ARG A 84 11.41 19.91 -21.13
C ARG A 84 12.27 19.88 -19.85
N ARG A 85 11.77 19.23 -18.81
CA ARG A 85 12.48 19.04 -17.53
C ARG A 85 12.75 17.56 -17.24
N PRO A 86 13.70 17.25 -16.35
CA PRO A 86 13.90 15.88 -15.89
C PRO A 86 12.62 15.28 -15.28
N SER A 87 12.33 14.02 -15.63
CA SER A 87 11.21 13.28 -15.05
C SER A 87 11.42 13.05 -13.55
N PRO A 88 10.41 13.35 -12.71
CA PRO A 88 10.47 13.07 -11.27
C PRO A 88 10.29 11.56 -10.97
N VAL A 89 9.88 10.79 -11.97
CA VAL A 89 9.62 9.36 -11.89
C VAL A 89 10.91 8.57 -12.04
N CYS A 90 11.08 7.49 -11.26
CA CYS A 90 12.14 6.48 -11.43
C CYS A 90 12.19 5.97 -12.89
N GLU A 91 13.37 5.62 -13.37
CA GLU A 91 13.56 5.25 -14.78
C GLU A 91 12.91 3.91 -15.10
N SER A 92 12.97 2.95 -14.15
CA SER A 92 12.49 1.59 -14.33
C SER A 92 11.56 1.09 -13.21
N TYR A 93 10.96 -0.08 -13.44
CA TYR A 93 10.17 -0.79 -12.43
C TYR A 93 11.06 -1.28 -11.28
N GLU A 94 12.28 -1.70 -11.59
CA GLU A 94 13.30 -2.16 -10.65
C GLU A 94 13.70 -1.02 -9.73
N GLU A 95 13.97 0.17 -10.28
CA GLU A 95 14.25 1.37 -9.49
C GLU A 95 13.06 1.75 -8.59
N THR A 96 11.84 1.74 -9.14
CA THR A 96 10.62 1.99 -8.36
C THR A 96 10.47 0.98 -7.22
N THR A 97 10.82 -0.29 -7.47
CA THR A 97 10.77 -1.35 -6.48
C THR A 97 11.84 -1.17 -5.41
N ALA A 98 13.07 -0.82 -5.78
CA ALA A 98 14.14 -0.49 -4.84
C ALA A 98 13.74 0.72 -3.96
N ASN A 99 13.15 1.74 -4.57
CA ASN A 99 12.68 2.93 -3.88
C ASN A 99 11.53 2.62 -2.88
N TYR A 100 10.59 1.77 -3.30
CA TYR A 100 9.51 1.26 -2.44
C TYR A 100 10.06 0.45 -1.28
N THR A 101 11.01 -0.46 -1.54
CA THR A 101 11.67 -1.26 -0.50
C THR A 101 12.36 -0.37 0.51
N ARG A 102 13.15 0.62 0.08
CA ARG A 102 13.82 1.58 0.97
C ARG A 102 12.82 2.32 1.86
N ALA A 103 11.72 2.81 1.30
CA ALA A 103 10.67 3.49 2.05
C ALA A 103 10.00 2.58 3.09
N VAL A 104 9.71 1.32 2.72
CA VAL A 104 9.14 0.31 3.64
C VAL A 104 10.11 -0.01 4.77
N GLU A 105 11.39 -0.21 4.46
CA GLU A 105 12.42 -0.52 5.46
C GLU A 105 12.61 0.62 6.46
N PHE A 106 12.72 1.85 5.97
CA PHE A 106 12.80 3.04 6.83
C PHE A 106 11.59 3.11 7.76
N ALA A 107 10.38 3.03 7.19
CA ALA A 107 9.15 3.15 7.93
C ALA A 107 8.96 2.03 8.97
N LEU A 108 9.29 0.78 8.64
CA LEU A 108 9.19 -0.35 9.57
C LEU A 108 10.17 -0.25 10.74
N ARG A 109 11.40 0.25 10.49
CA ARG A 109 12.35 0.51 11.57
C ARG A 109 11.81 1.57 12.53
N ARG A 110 11.25 2.67 12.00
CA ARG A 110 10.60 3.70 12.82
C ARG A 110 9.42 3.15 13.62
N VAL A 111 8.59 2.31 13.00
CA VAL A 111 7.51 1.60 13.69
C VAL A 111 8.01 0.81 14.91
N ALA A 112 9.14 0.11 14.79
CA ALA A 112 9.73 -0.67 15.88
C ALA A 112 10.35 0.19 16.98
N GLU A 113 10.95 1.33 16.61
CA GLU A 113 11.66 2.21 17.53
C GLU A 113 10.73 3.22 18.25
N ASP A 114 9.60 3.59 17.65
CA ASP A 114 8.76 4.71 18.11
C ASP A 114 7.67 4.34 19.13
N GLU A 115 7.70 3.13 19.70
CA GLU A 115 6.77 2.67 20.75
C GLU A 115 5.28 2.94 20.42
N GLY A 116 4.89 2.68 19.16
CA GLY A 116 3.52 2.86 18.68
C GLY A 116 3.16 4.28 18.21
N ARG A 117 4.10 5.23 18.25
CA ARG A 117 3.92 6.58 17.71
C ARG A 117 4.05 6.67 16.18
N THR A 118 4.46 5.58 15.53
CA THR A 118 4.49 5.47 14.07
C THR A 118 3.58 4.34 13.61
N GLN A 119 2.70 4.62 12.64
CA GLN A 119 1.83 3.58 12.05
C GLN A 119 1.81 3.71 10.54
N ILE A 120 1.99 2.57 9.86
CA ILE A 120 2.11 2.52 8.41
C ILE A 120 1.14 1.54 7.76
N MET A 121 0.91 1.77 6.47
CA MET A 121 0.27 0.85 5.56
C MET A 121 1.20 0.51 4.40
N VAL A 122 1.53 -0.78 4.26
CA VAL A 122 2.20 -1.33 3.08
C VAL A 122 1.11 -1.66 2.06
N ALA A 123 0.88 -0.74 1.12
CA ALA A 123 -0.17 -0.89 0.09
C ALA A 123 0.43 -1.42 -1.21
N THR A 124 0.24 -2.72 -1.47
CA THR A 124 0.82 -3.42 -2.62
C THR A 124 0.11 -4.74 -2.92
N HIS A 125 0.07 -5.12 -4.19
CA HIS A 125 -0.35 -6.45 -4.66
C HIS A 125 0.84 -7.34 -5.04
N ASN A 126 2.08 -6.87 -4.84
CA ASN A 126 3.27 -7.64 -5.16
C ASN A 126 3.60 -8.59 -3.99
N TYR A 127 3.65 -9.90 -4.28
CA TYR A 127 3.94 -10.95 -3.30
C TYR A 127 5.29 -10.74 -2.61
N ASP A 128 6.36 -10.48 -3.39
CA ASP A 128 7.71 -10.34 -2.85
C ASP A 128 7.82 -9.14 -1.91
N SER A 129 7.16 -8.01 -2.24
CA SER A 129 7.10 -6.83 -1.37
C SER A 129 6.39 -7.13 -0.04
N ILE A 130 5.33 -7.95 -0.04
CA ILE A 130 4.65 -8.38 1.19
C ILE A 130 5.54 -9.31 1.99
N VAL A 131 6.15 -10.31 1.35
CA VAL A 131 7.06 -11.25 2.03
C VAL A 131 8.25 -10.51 2.64
N HIS A 132 8.81 -9.53 1.94
CA HIS A 132 9.88 -8.68 2.45
C HIS A 132 9.44 -7.92 3.72
N ALA A 133 8.30 -7.23 3.66
CA ALA A 133 7.76 -6.50 4.80
C ALA A 133 7.48 -7.41 6.00
N LEU A 134 6.94 -8.62 5.78
CA LEU A 134 6.69 -9.61 6.83
C LEU A 134 7.99 -10.13 7.46
N ARG A 135 9.00 -10.47 6.64
CA ARG A 135 10.30 -10.91 7.13
C ARG A 135 10.97 -9.83 7.97
N LEU A 136 10.97 -8.59 7.49
CA LEU A 136 11.52 -7.47 8.24
C LEU A 136 10.75 -7.21 9.53
N SER A 137 9.41 -7.24 9.49
CA SER A 137 8.57 -7.14 10.68
C SER A 137 8.92 -8.20 11.72
N ALA A 138 9.13 -9.46 11.29
CA ALA A 138 9.51 -10.54 12.19
C ALA A 138 10.92 -10.33 12.79
N MET A 139 11.89 -9.90 11.98
CA MET A 139 13.25 -9.57 12.46
C MET A 139 13.25 -8.43 13.48
N LEU A 140 12.36 -7.45 13.30
CA LEU A 140 12.15 -6.34 14.23
C LEU A 140 11.23 -6.70 15.41
N GLN A 141 10.86 -7.97 15.56
CA GLN A 141 10.01 -8.49 16.65
C GLN A 141 8.65 -7.78 16.76
N LEU A 142 8.13 -7.28 15.64
CA LEU A 142 6.84 -6.60 15.56
C LEU A 142 5.70 -7.62 15.54
N THR A 143 4.78 -7.54 16.51
CA THR A 143 3.63 -8.43 16.57
C THR A 143 2.48 -7.96 15.67
N PRO A 144 1.74 -8.85 14.99
CA PRO A 144 0.64 -8.46 14.09
C PRO A 144 -0.45 -7.58 14.75
N ALA A 145 -0.70 -7.77 16.05
CA ALA A 145 -1.77 -7.09 16.78
C ALA A 145 -1.43 -5.64 17.20
N SER A 146 -0.17 -5.37 17.56
CA SER A 146 0.27 -4.08 18.13
C SER A 146 1.25 -3.29 17.26
N SER A 147 1.76 -3.86 16.17
CA SER A 147 2.91 -3.35 15.42
C SER A 147 2.71 -2.05 14.66
N GLY A 148 1.58 -1.35 14.69
CA GLY A 148 1.36 -0.17 13.84
C GLY A 148 1.46 -0.46 12.32
N LEU A 149 1.69 -1.71 11.90
CA LEU A 149 1.80 -2.17 10.54
C LEU A 149 0.43 -2.67 10.05
N SER A 150 0.04 -2.21 8.88
CA SER A 150 -1.11 -2.70 8.15
C SER A 150 -0.77 -2.94 6.69
N PHE A 151 -1.59 -3.75 6.04
CA PHE A 151 -1.47 -4.04 4.61
C PHE A 151 -2.70 -3.52 3.88
N GLY A 152 -2.49 -2.97 2.69
CA GLY A 152 -3.55 -2.44 1.85
C GLY A 152 -3.53 -3.09 0.47
N GLN A 153 -4.69 -3.56 0.01
CA GLN A 153 -4.91 -3.96 -1.37
C GLN A 153 -6.19 -3.32 -1.90
N ILE A 154 -6.39 -3.40 -3.21
CA ILE A 154 -7.62 -2.99 -3.86
C ILE A 154 -8.61 -4.14 -3.87
N TYR A 155 -9.88 -3.82 -3.66
CA TYR A 155 -10.97 -4.79 -3.73
C TYR A 155 -11.05 -5.45 -5.11
N GLY A 156 -11.27 -6.77 -5.14
CA GLY A 156 -11.29 -7.56 -6.37
C GLY A 156 -9.91 -7.94 -6.92
N MET A 157 -8.82 -7.68 -6.18
CA MET A 157 -7.45 -8.03 -6.59
C MET A 157 -6.66 -8.67 -5.46
N ALA A 158 -5.96 -9.77 -5.75
CA ALA A 158 -4.99 -10.41 -4.86
C ALA A 158 -5.57 -10.83 -3.49
N ASP A 159 -6.75 -11.46 -3.50
CA ASP A 159 -7.35 -12.01 -2.28
C ASP A 159 -6.51 -13.17 -1.72
N TYR A 160 -5.79 -13.86 -2.59
CA TYR A 160 -4.78 -14.86 -2.21
C TYR A 160 -3.64 -14.29 -1.33
N LEU A 161 -3.45 -12.96 -1.31
CA LEU A 161 -2.52 -12.27 -0.39
C LEU A 161 -3.24 -11.75 0.85
N THR A 162 -4.37 -11.08 0.65
CA THR A 162 -5.11 -10.43 1.74
C THR A 162 -5.65 -11.44 2.77
N ILE A 163 -6.19 -12.58 2.33
CA ILE A 163 -6.81 -13.57 3.22
C ILE A 163 -5.75 -14.21 4.15
N PRO A 164 -4.60 -14.71 3.66
CA PRO A 164 -3.55 -15.21 4.55
C PRO A 164 -3.03 -14.16 5.53
N LEU A 165 -2.84 -12.91 5.11
CA LEU A 165 -2.41 -11.81 5.98
C LEU A 165 -3.39 -11.58 7.14
N ALA A 166 -4.70 -11.56 6.84
CA ALA A 166 -5.72 -11.42 7.88
C ALA A 166 -5.74 -12.63 8.82
N ARG A 167 -5.60 -13.85 8.29
CA ARG A 167 -5.57 -15.09 9.08
C ARG A 167 -4.34 -15.21 9.98
N SER A 168 -3.21 -14.61 9.61
CA SER A 168 -2.02 -14.53 10.47
C SER A 168 -2.07 -13.36 11.48
N GLY A 169 -3.22 -12.69 11.59
CA GLY A 169 -3.47 -11.66 12.60
C GLY A 169 -3.04 -10.25 12.20
N HIS A 170 -2.53 -10.04 10.98
CA HIS A 170 -2.21 -8.70 10.50
C HIS A 170 -3.48 -7.95 10.09
N ARG A 171 -3.45 -6.62 10.27
CA ARG A 171 -4.50 -5.74 9.75
C ARG A 171 -4.36 -5.62 8.24
N ALA A 172 -5.28 -6.24 7.51
CA ALA A 172 -5.32 -6.17 6.05
C ALA A 172 -6.62 -5.45 5.60
N TYR A 173 -6.48 -4.49 4.69
CA TYR A 173 -7.56 -3.63 4.23
C TYR A 173 -7.75 -3.75 2.72
N LYS A 174 -9.03 -3.67 2.29
CA LYS A 174 -9.40 -3.52 0.88
C LYS A 174 -9.90 -2.11 0.62
N ALA A 175 -9.26 -1.41 -0.31
CA ALA A 175 -9.75 -0.15 -0.84
C ALA A 175 -10.92 -0.44 -1.80
N VAL A 176 -12.10 0.08 -1.45
CA VAL A 176 -13.34 -0.08 -2.21
C VAL A 176 -13.77 1.31 -2.69
N PRO A 177 -13.79 1.57 -4.01
CA PRO A 177 -14.42 2.78 -4.52
C PRO A 177 -15.94 2.67 -4.29
N PHE A 178 -16.57 3.73 -3.80
CA PHE A 178 -18.00 3.78 -3.57
C PHE A 178 -18.55 5.13 -4.02
N GLY A 179 -19.60 5.10 -4.84
CA GLY A 179 -20.21 6.28 -5.43
C GLY A 179 -21.00 5.93 -6.69
N GLU A 180 -21.60 6.96 -7.30
CA GLU A 180 -22.25 6.82 -8.60
C GLU A 180 -21.28 6.34 -9.67
N PHE A 181 -21.80 5.65 -10.70
CA PHE A 181 -20.99 5.08 -11.76
C PHE A 181 -20.06 6.12 -12.42
N SER A 182 -20.59 7.30 -12.75
CA SER A 182 -19.86 8.41 -13.36
C SER A 182 -18.64 8.87 -12.54
N THR A 183 -18.73 8.86 -11.21
CA THR A 183 -17.67 9.34 -10.32
C THR A 183 -16.59 8.29 -10.09
N VAL A 184 -16.94 7.00 -10.15
CA VAL A 184 -15.98 5.90 -10.01
C VAL A 184 -15.29 5.53 -11.32
N MET A 185 -15.83 5.92 -12.48
CA MET A 185 -15.27 5.59 -13.79
C MET A 185 -13.78 5.95 -13.94
N PRO A 186 -13.31 7.15 -13.58
CA PRO A 186 -11.89 7.48 -13.65
C PRO A 186 -11.00 6.54 -12.82
N TYR A 187 -11.48 6.10 -11.66
CA TYR A 187 -10.77 5.11 -10.83
C TYR A 187 -10.71 3.75 -11.54
N LEU A 188 -11.84 3.27 -12.07
CA LEU A 188 -11.92 1.99 -12.78
C LEU A 188 -11.03 1.97 -14.02
N SER A 189 -10.97 3.06 -14.80
CA SER A 189 -10.07 3.17 -15.95
C SER A 189 -8.60 3.07 -15.56
N ARG A 190 -8.18 3.72 -14.46
CA ARG A 190 -6.81 3.59 -13.93
C ARG A 190 -6.51 2.16 -13.49
N ARG A 191 -7.46 1.49 -12.84
CA ARG A 191 -7.33 0.06 -12.46
C ARG A 191 -7.20 -0.83 -13.69
N ALA A 192 -8.02 -0.63 -14.72
CA ALA A 192 -7.96 -1.41 -15.94
C ALA A 192 -6.61 -1.27 -16.67
N ALA A 193 -6.01 -0.07 -16.65
CA ALA A 193 -4.66 0.16 -17.16
C ALA A 193 -3.58 -0.56 -16.32
N GLU A 194 -3.68 -0.52 -14.99
CA GLU A 194 -2.73 -1.17 -14.08
C GLU A 194 -2.80 -2.69 -14.12
N SER A 195 -4.00 -3.28 -14.24
CA SER A 195 -4.19 -4.74 -14.33
C SER A 195 -3.51 -5.36 -15.56
N ARG A 196 -3.27 -4.58 -16.64
CA ARG A 196 -2.47 -5.04 -17.78
C ARG A 196 -0.99 -5.26 -17.42
N LEU A 197 -0.49 -4.55 -16.40
CA LEU A 197 0.87 -4.71 -15.87
C LEU A 197 0.92 -5.84 -14.81
N ILE A 198 -0.18 -6.12 -14.11
CA ILE A 198 -0.30 -7.15 -13.05
C ILE A 198 -0.85 -8.48 -13.61
N GLN A 199 -0.52 -8.83 -14.86
CA GLN A 199 -1.02 -10.07 -15.48
C GLN A 199 -0.59 -11.35 -14.73
N GLN A 200 0.58 -11.33 -14.07
CA GLN A 200 1.11 -12.50 -13.37
C GLN A 200 0.30 -12.84 -12.11
N GLY A 201 -0.08 -11.85 -11.30
CA GLY A 201 -0.88 -12.05 -10.09
C GLY A 201 -2.27 -12.63 -10.38
N VAL A 202 -2.91 -12.12 -11.44
CA VAL A 202 -4.24 -12.60 -11.87
C VAL A 202 -4.20 -14.06 -12.35
N ARG A 203 -3.14 -14.46 -13.07
CA ARG A 203 -2.97 -15.86 -13.51
C ARG A 203 -2.81 -16.81 -12.33
N LEU A 204 -1.99 -16.44 -11.34
CA LEU A 204 -1.81 -17.23 -10.12
C LEU A 204 -3.12 -17.33 -9.33
N GLU A 205 -3.83 -16.21 -9.14
CA GLU A 205 -5.12 -16.19 -8.45
C GLU A 205 -6.15 -17.11 -9.12
N ARG A 206 -6.25 -17.07 -10.45
CA ARG A 206 -7.11 -17.98 -11.21
C ARG A 206 -6.74 -19.45 -10.99
N GLN A 207 -5.44 -19.79 -11.02
CA GLN A 207 -4.98 -21.17 -10.76
C GLN A 207 -5.35 -21.64 -9.35
N LEU A 208 -5.17 -20.79 -8.34
CA LEU A 208 -5.52 -21.09 -6.95
C LEU A 208 -7.04 -21.26 -6.77
N LEU A 209 -7.85 -20.43 -7.40
CA LEU A 209 -9.30 -20.54 -7.38
C LEU A 209 -9.80 -21.83 -8.05
N LEU A 210 -9.24 -22.19 -9.20
CA LEU A 210 -9.56 -23.45 -9.88
C LEU A 210 -9.17 -24.66 -9.04
N LYS A 211 -8.00 -24.62 -8.38
CA LYS A 211 -7.55 -25.67 -7.46
C LYS A 211 -8.49 -25.83 -6.26
N GLU A 212 -8.92 -24.73 -5.64
CA GLU A 212 -9.89 -24.76 -4.54
C GLU A 212 -11.26 -25.27 -5.01
N LEU A 213 -11.74 -24.85 -6.17
CA LEU A 213 -13.01 -25.30 -6.75
C LEU A 213 -12.98 -26.81 -7.04
N ALA A 214 -11.93 -27.31 -7.68
CA ALA A 214 -11.73 -28.74 -7.91
C ALA A 214 -11.67 -29.52 -6.59
N GLY A 215 -10.98 -28.99 -5.58
CA GLY A 215 -10.93 -29.56 -4.23
C GLY A 215 -12.31 -29.67 -3.58
N ARG A 216 -13.16 -28.64 -3.73
CA ARG A 216 -14.55 -28.65 -3.21
C ARG A 216 -15.45 -29.65 -3.93
N ILE A 217 -15.33 -29.77 -5.26
CA ILE A 217 -16.09 -30.73 -6.05
C ILE A 217 -15.70 -32.17 -5.67
N SER A 218 -14.40 -32.45 -5.56
CA SER A 218 -13.90 -33.76 -5.14
C SER A 218 -14.30 -34.13 -3.71
N ARG A 219 -14.26 -33.17 -2.76
CA ARG A 219 -14.71 -33.38 -1.38
C ARG A 219 -16.22 -33.57 -1.26
N ARG A 220 -17.03 -32.91 -2.10
CA ARG A 220 -18.48 -33.18 -2.20
C ARG A 220 -18.81 -34.56 -2.78
N GLY A 221 -17.95 -35.09 -3.65
CA GLY A 221 -18.04 -36.48 -4.13
C GLY A 221 -17.83 -37.49 -3.00
N ARG A 222 -16.81 -37.30 -2.15
CA ARG A 222 -16.54 -38.18 -0.99
C ARG A 222 -17.56 -38.06 0.15
N ALA A 223 -18.16 -36.89 0.35
CA ALA A 223 -19.18 -36.70 1.39
C ALA A 223 -20.54 -37.38 1.07
N ARG A 224 -20.72 -37.91 -0.16
CA ARG A 224 -21.91 -38.68 -0.56
C ARG A 224 -21.74 -40.20 -0.43
N GLU A 225 -20.56 -40.70 -0.11
CA GLU A 225 -20.28 -42.15 0.03
C GLU A 225 -20.25 -42.63 1.50
N VAL A 226 -20.53 -41.76 2.48
CA VAL A 226 -20.60 -42.13 3.90
C VAL A 226 -21.98 -41.79 4.47
N VAL A 227 -23.02 -42.33 3.82
CA VAL A 227 -24.35 -42.59 4.43
C VAL A 227 -24.94 -43.79 3.69
N VAL A 228 -24.49 -45.01 4.02
CA VAL A 228 -25.27 -46.25 4.11
C VAL A 228 -24.61 -47.11 5.18
#